data_AF-A0A0B2UTR9-F1
#
_entry.id   AF-A0A0B2UTR9-F1
#
_cell.length_a   1.000
_cell.length_b   1.000
_cell.length_c   1.000
_cell.angle_alpha   90.00
_cell.angle_beta   90.00
_cell.angle_gamma   90.00
#
_symmetry.space_group_name_H-M   'P 1'
#
loop_
_entity.id
_entity.type
_entity.pdbx_description
1 polymer ?
#
loop_
_entity_poly.entity_id
_entity_poly.type
_entity_poly.pdbx_seq_one_letter_code
_entity_poly.pdbx_strand_id
1 'polypeptide(L)'
;MESFKLLNTKLTFESGCCALEKEFRNVVQADSIVADAALLIESLDQEFEVIPARLQEITTVRDAKRMLEIGHWLLSRNPNGAVVQIYASVRAENMLRTLTNIYQHDNASRAKLSISTPPPHRPSTISLKQALRKATGRSSERFASAPDWRASHETVYGILLAFGALLALIQIETEVMGKTISDVSAEARVQREMFARPLQSVVERATRLLSTLECPLVPLLPLLRHTYAHYNQLTSLSNVSSASLLLFILYFRRKTFPYYSEH
;
A
#
# COMPACT_ATOMS: atom_id res chain seq x y z
N MET A 1 -37.11 40.76 -16.32
CA MET A 1 -35.86 40.93 -17.12
C MET A 1 -34.60 40.71 -16.27
N GLU A 2 -34.56 41.17 -15.02
CA GLU A 2 -33.41 40.97 -14.11
C GLU A 2 -33.21 39.50 -13.68
N SER A 3 -34.28 38.76 -13.41
CA SER A 3 -34.20 37.34 -13.06
C SER A 3 -33.56 36.46 -14.15
N PHE A 4 -33.74 36.83 -15.42
CA PHE A 4 -33.13 36.13 -16.56
C PHE A 4 -31.63 36.43 -16.68
N LYS A 5 -31.21 37.68 -16.42
CA LYS A 5 -29.79 38.06 -16.40
C LYS A 5 -29.04 37.35 -15.29
N LEU A 6 -29.62 37.29 -14.09
CA LEU A 6 -29.04 36.59 -12.94
C LEU A 6 -28.88 35.09 -13.20
N LEU A 7 -29.90 34.47 -13.81
CA LEU A 7 -29.85 33.06 -14.20
C LEU A 7 -28.71 32.80 -15.21
N ASN A 8 -28.59 33.65 -16.23
CA ASN A 8 -27.56 33.50 -17.26
C ASN A 8 -26.14 33.65 -16.67
N THR A 9 -25.94 34.62 -15.76
CA THR A 9 -24.64 34.77 -15.06
C THR A 9 -24.32 33.59 -14.16
N LYS A 10 -25.33 33.01 -13.49
CA LYS A 10 -25.14 31.82 -12.66
C LYS A 10 -24.72 30.61 -13.49
N LEU A 11 -25.41 30.34 -14.60
CA LEU A 11 -25.06 29.24 -15.51
C LEU A 11 -23.65 29.40 -16.10
N THR A 12 -23.27 30.62 -16.46
CA THR A 12 -21.92 30.91 -16.97
C THR A 12 -20.86 30.63 -15.91
N PHE A 13 -21.11 31.02 -14.66
CA PHE A 13 -20.21 30.75 -13.54
C PHE A 13 -20.08 29.25 -13.25
N GLU A 14 -21.19 28.52 -13.20
CA GLU A 14 -21.20 27.06 -12.99
C GLU A 14 -20.44 26.33 -14.11
N SER A 15 -20.65 26.73 -15.37
CA SER A 15 -19.90 26.21 -16.52
C SER A 15 -18.39 26.49 -16.39
N GLY A 16 -18.01 27.69 -15.96
CA GLY A 16 -16.62 28.05 -15.68
C GLY A 16 -15.99 27.20 -14.57
N CYS A 17 -16.74 26.91 -13.50
CA CYS A 17 -16.28 26.02 -12.42
C CYS A 17 -16.04 24.60 -12.94
N CYS A 18 -16.95 24.04 -13.73
CA CYS A 18 -16.78 22.72 -14.34
C CYS A 18 -15.55 22.66 -15.26
N ALA A 19 -15.29 23.71 -16.04
CA ALA A 19 -14.11 23.80 -16.90
C ALA A 19 -12.82 23.85 -16.07
N LEU A 20 -12.80 24.64 -14.99
CA LEU A 20 -11.66 24.71 -14.07
C LEU A 20 -11.44 23.40 -13.29
N GLU A 21 -12.49 22.68 -12.90
CA GLU A 21 -12.37 21.35 -12.29
C GLU A 21 -11.75 20.34 -13.25
N LYS A 22 -12.10 20.41 -14.54
CA LYS A 22 -11.46 19.58 -15.57
C LYS A 22 -9.97 19.93 -15.73
N GLU A 23 -9.64 21.22 -15.74
CA GLU A 23 -8.24 21.64 -15.81
C GLU A 23 -7.46 21.26 -14.55
N PHE A 24 -8.08 21.39 -13.37
CA PHE A 24 -7.50 20.94 -12.10
C PHE A 24 -7.15 19.45 -12.16
N ARG A 25 -8.05 18.60 -12.67
CA ARG A 25 -7.76 17.18 -12.90
C ARG A 25 -6.54 16.98 -13.79
N ASN A 26 -6.47 17.70 -14.92
CA ASN A 26 -5.35 17.57 -15.87
C ASN A 26 -4.02 17.92 -15.21
N VAL A 27 -3.98 19.03 -14.46
CA VAL A 27 -2.79 19.46 -13.73
C VAL A 27 -2.38 18.41 -12.69
N VAL A 28 -3.33 17.97 -11.85
CA VAL A 28 -3.05 16.94 -10.83
C VAL A 28 -2.50 15.67 -11.48
N GLN A 29 -3.04 15.25 -12.63
CA GLN A 29 -2.55 14.07 -13.35
C GLN A 29 -1.17 14.29 -13.97
N ALA A 30 -0.91 15.44 -14.58
CA ALA A 30 0.35 15.75 -15.24
C ALA A 30 1.51 15.88 -14.25
N ASP A 31 1.25 16.48 -13.09
CA ASP A 31 2.26 16.71 -12.06
C ASP A 31 2.42 15.53 -11.09
N SER A 32 1.49 14.57 -11.09
CA SER A 32 1.64 13.33 -10.30
C SER A 32 2.68 12.40 -10.91
N ILE A 33 3.63 11.96 -10.09
CA ILE A 33 4.66 10.99 -10.45
C ILE A 33 4.47 9.74 -9.61
N VAL A 34 4.54 8.57 -10.25
CA VAL A 34 4.63 7.29 -9.55
C VAL A 34 5.98 7.24 -8.83
N ALA A 35 5.96 6.96 -7.52
CA ALA A 35 7.20 6.90 -6.76
C ALA A 35 8.10 5.75 -7.23
N ASP A 36 9.41 5.96 -7.15
CA ASP A 36 10.38 4.92 -7.49
C ASP A 36 10.27 3.77 -6.48
N ALA A 37 10.06 2.55 -7.00
CA ALA A 37 9.86 1.38 -6.17
C ALA A 37 11.11 1.00 -5.36
N ALA A 38 12.32 1.19 -5.91
CA ALA A 38 13.55 0.85 -5.24
C ALA A 38 13.82 1.82 -4.08
N LEU A 39 13.72 3.13 -4.33
CA LEU A 39 13.88 4.14 -3.26
C LEU A 39 12.86 3.95 -2.13
N LEU A 40 11.63 3.57 -2.48
CA LEU A 40 10.59 3.34 -1.48
C LEU A 40 10.85 2.08 -0.66
N ILE A 41 11.33 0.99 -1.28
CA ILE A 41 11.78 -0.21 -0.54
C ILE A 41 12.98 0.14 0.36
N GLU A 42 13.94 0.92 -0.14
CA GLU A 42 15.10 1.37 0.63
C GLU A 42 14.71 2.31 1.78
N SER A 43 13.57 2.99 1.70
CA SER A 43 13.06 3.80 2.81
C SER A 43 12.53 3.00 4.00
N LEU A 44 12.48 1.68 3.90
CA LEU A 44 12.01 0.78 4.96
C LEU A 44 13.19 0.11 5.68
N ASP A 45 13.03 -0.14 6.97
CA ASP A 45 13.98 -0.91 7.76
C ASP A 45 13.70 -2.44 7.69
N GLN A 46 14.42 -3.22 8.50
CA GLN A 46 14.28 -4.68 8.54
C GLN A 46 12.94 -5.15 9.13
N GLU A 47 12.24 -4.29 9.88
CA GLU A 47 10.90 -4.53 10.43
C GLU A 47 9.80 -3.96 9.51
N PHE A 48 10.17 -3.45 8.33
CA PHE A 48 9.28 -2.76 7.38
C PHE A 48 8.72 -1.44 7.92
N GLU A 49 9.39 -0.86 8.92
CA GLU A 49 9.07 0.45 9.45
C GLU A 49 9.72 1.55 8.60
N VAL A 50 9.04 2.68 8.53
CA VAL A 50 9.45 3.80 7.68
C VAL A 50 10.63 4.54 8.31
N ILE A 51 11.69 4.77 7.54
CA ILE A 51 12.85 5.58 7.92
C ILE A 51 12.62 7.01 7.42
N PRO A 52 12.22 7.98 8.28
CA PRO A 52 11.74 9.29 7.82
C PRO A 52 12.77 10.09 7.02
N ALA A 53 14.06 9.93 7.35
CA ALA A 53 15.16 10.59 6.65
C ALA A 53 15.23 10.22 5.16
N ARG A 54 14.84 8.99 4.79
CA ARG A 54 14.88 8.50 3.41
C ARG A 54 13.66 8.92 2.59
N LEU A 55 12.56 9.31 3.24
CA LEU A 55 11.36 9.77 2.53
C LEU A 55 11.57 11.08 1.78
N GLN A 56 12.49 11.92 2.26
CA GLN A 56 12.76 13.24 1.65
C GLN A 56 13.31 13.13 0.22
N GLU A 57 13.87 11.98 -0.16
CA GLU A 57 14.40 11.71 -1.49
C GLU A 57 13.30 11.26 -2.47
N ILE A 58 12.13 10.89 -1.97
CA ILE A 58 11.04 10.31 -2.77
C ILE A 58 10.07 11.41 -3.19
N THR A 59 10.04 11.71 -4.50
CA THR A 59 9.15 12.72 -5.07
C THR A 59 7.93 12.07 -5.73
N THR A 60 6.72 12.48 -5.34
CA THR A 60 5.46 12.04 -5.99
C THR A 60 4.70 13.17 -6.69
N VAL A 61 5.18 14.41 -6.61
CA VAL A 61 4.65 15.59 -7.32
C VAL A 61 5.79 16.41 -7.91
N ARG A 62 5.70 16.77 -9.20
CA ARG A 62 6.68 17.64 -9.89
C ARG A 62 6.57 19.08 -9.41
N ASP A 63 5.39 19.65 -9.56
CA ASP A 63 5.08 21.02 -9.20
C ASP A 63 3.69 21.09 -8.57
N ALA A 64 3.63 21.53 -7.31
CA ALA A 64 2.40 21.68 -6.56
C ALA A 64 1.72 23.04 -6.80
N LYS A 65 2.41 24.02 -7.41
CA LYS A 65 1.97 25.41 -7.43
C LYS A 65 0.65 25.60 -8.19
N ARG A 66 0.55 25.04 -9.40
CA ARG A 66 -0.69 25.13 -10.20
C ARG A 66 -1.85 24.39 -9.54
N MET A 67 -1.57 23.24 -8.90
CA MET A 67 -2.57 22.49 -8.14
C MET A 67 -3.11 23.34 -6.99
N LEU A 68 -2.22 23.98 -6.23
CA LEU A 68 -2.57 24.86 -5.12
C LEU A 68 -3.40 26.05 -5.59
N GLU A 69 -2.98 26.75 -6.64
CA GLU A 69 -3.67 27.96 -7.14
C GLU A 69 -5.10 27.66 -7.59
N ILE A 70 -5.29 26.65 -8.43
CA ILE A 70 -6.61 26.27 -8.94
C ILE A 70 -7.46 25.65 -7.82
N GLY A 71 -6.86 24.77 -7.01
CA GLY A 71 -7.53 24.10 -5.90
C GLY A 71 -8.04 25.10 -4.86
N HIS A 72 -7.20 26.06 -4.44
CA HIS A 72 -7.58 27.11 -3.50
C HIS A 72 -8.72 27.98 -4.03
N TRP A 73 -8.64 28.39 -5.30
CA TRP A 73 -9.69 29.21 -5.90
C TRP A 73 -11.04 28.46 -5.94
N LEU A 74 -11.03 27.21 -6.39
CA LEU A 74 -12.24 26.39 -6.48
C LEU A 74 -12.81 26.04 -5.11
N LEU A 75 -11.99 25.70 -4.11
CA LEU A 75 -12.47 25.45 -2.75
C LEU A 75 -13.11 26.70 -2.12
N SER A 76 -12.57 27.88 -2.42
CA SER A 76 -13.09 29.15 -1.90
C SER A 76 -14.39 29.61 -2.58
N ARG A 77 -14.56 29.29 -3.87
CA ARG A 77 -15.68 29.80 -4.70
C ARG A 77 -16.74 28.75 -5.03
N ASN A 78 -16.40 27.48 -4.97
CA ASN A 78 -17.26 26.32 -5.19
C ASN A 78 -16.92 25.18 -4.20
N PRO A 79 -17.15 25.37 -2.89
CA PRO A 79 -16.75 24.41 -1.85
C PRO A 79 -17.46 23.04 -1.95
N ASN A 80 -18.63 23.02 -2.61
CA ASN A 80 -19.41 21.80 -2.87
C ASN A 80 -19.03 21.14 -4.21
N GLY A 81 -18.06 21.70 -4.92
CA GLY A 81 -17.55 21.16 -6.18
C GLY A 81 -16.77 19.86 -6.01
N ALA A 82 -16.22 19.38 -7.13
CA ALA A 82 -15.60 18.05 -7.22
C ALA A 82 -14.10 18.03 -6.87
N VAL A 83 -13.51 19.16 -6.42
CA VAL A 83 -12.06 19.31 -6.21
C VAL A 83 -11.47 18.23 -5.30
N VAL A 84 -12.11 18.00 -4.16
CA VAL A 84 -11.69 16.99 -3.17
C VAL A 84 -11.66 15.61 -3.82
N GLN A 85 -12.74 15.23 -4.49
CA GLN A 85 -12.87 13.93 -5.14
C GLN A 85 -11.88 13.77 -6.30
N ILE A 86 -11.65 14.82 -7.08
CA ILE A 86 -10.70 14.83 -8.19
C ILE A 86 -9.29 14.59 -7.67
N TYR A 87 -8.85 15.39 -6.69
CA TYR A 87 -7.52 15.27 -6.11
C TYR A 87 -7.33 13.89 -5.49
N ALA A 88 -8.23 13.50 -4.58
CA ALA A 88 -8.16 12.23 -3.87
C ALA A 88 -8.14 11.04 -4.83
N SER A 89 -8.99 11.04 -5.86
CA SER A 89 -9.04 9.95 -6.83
C SER A 89 -7.75 9.80 -7.63
N VAL A 90 -7.17 10.91 -8.12
CA VAL A 90 -5.94 10.84 -8.94
C VAL A 90 -4.75 10.40 -8.09
N ARG A 91 -4.62 10.96 -6.89
CA ARG A 91 -3.53 10.62 -5.97
C ARG A 91 -3.64 9.18 -5.44
N ALA A 92 -4.85 8.72 -5.12
CA ALA A 92 -5.09 7.32 -4.75
C ALA A 92 -4.70 6.35 -5.87
N GLU A 93 -5.03 6.69 -7.12
CA GLU A 93 -4.62 5.89 -8.29
C GLU A 93 -3.10 5.85 -8.44
N ASN A 94 -2.42 6.98 -8.22
CA ASN A 94 -0.96 7.06 -8.25
C ASN A 94 -0.31 6.18 -7.16
N MET A 95 -0.86 6.18 -5.93
CA MET A 95 -0.42 5.28 -4.86
C MET A 95 -0.61 3.80 -5.25
N LEU A 96 -1.76 3.44 -5.84
CA LEU A 96 -2.03 2.07 -6.29
C LEU A 96 -1.06 1.61 -7.39
N ARG A 97 -0.73 2.49 -8.34
CA ARG A 97 0.29 2.20 -9.36
C ARG A 97 1.66 2.00 -8.71
N THR A 98 2.04 2.84 -7.75
CA THR A 98 3.30 2.70 -7.01
C THR A 98 3.36 1.36 -6.27
N LEU A 99 2.32 1.00 -5.52
CA LEU A 99 2.24 -0.29 -4.84
C LEU A 99 2.36 -1.46 -5.83
N THR A 100 1.69 -1.36 -6.99
CA THR A 100 1.80 -2.38 -8.05
C THR A 100 3.24 -2.53 -8.56
N ASN A 101 3.94 -1.42 -8.78
CA ASN A 101 5.33 -1.41 -9.21
C ASN A 101 6.27 -2.03 -8.17
N ILE A 102 6.01 -1.82 -6.87
CA ILE A 102 6.79 -2.45 -5.78
C ILE A 102 6.69 -3.97 -5.84
N TYR A 103 5.49 -4.51 -6.04
CA TYR A 103 5.32 -5.96 -6.21
C TYR A 103 6.05 -6.49 -7.44
N GLN A 104 5.98 -5.77 -8.56
CA GLN A 104 6.69 -6.16 -9.78
C GLN A 104 8.21 -6.10 -9.60
N HIS A 105 8.71 -5.08 -8.90
CA HIS A 105 10.13 -4.90 -8.61
C HIS A 105 10.67 -6.02 -7.70
N ASP A 106 9.96 -6.34 -6.62
CA ASP A 106 10.32 -7.44 -5.71
C ASP A 106 10.34 -8.79 -6.46
N ASN A 107 9.28 -9.08 -7.24
CA ASN A 107 9.21 -10.30 -8.05
C ASN A 107 10.35 -10.39 -9.09
N ALA A 108 10.66 -9.30 -9.78
CA ALA A 108 11.73 -9.27 -10.77
C ALA A 108 13.12 -9.42 -10.15
N SER A 109 13.36 -8.78 -9.00
CA SER A 109 14.61 -8.88 -8.25
C SER A 109 14.85 -10.31 -7.78
N ARG A 110 13.80 -10.99 -7.32
CA ARG A 110 13.84 -12.42 -6.94
C ARG A 110 14.09 -13.34 -8.14
N ALA A 111 13.44 -13.09 -9.27
CA ALA A 111 13.66 -13.88 -10.49
C ALA A 111 15.10 -13.78 -11.00
N LYS A 112 15.75 -12.61 -10.88
CA LYS A 112 17.17 -12.44 -11.23
C LYS A 112 18.09 -13.25 -10.31
N LEU A 113 17.77 -13.33 -9.01
CA LEU A 113 18.52 -14.15 -8.06
C LEU A 113 18.35 -15.65 -8.33
N SER A 114 17.16 -16.11 -8.75
CA SER A 114 16.94 -17.52 -9.09
C SER A 114 17.64 -17.94 -10.39
N ILE A 115 17.66 -17.07 -11.41
CA ILE A 115 18.32 -17.32 -12.71
C ILE A 115 19.86 -17.27 -12.60
N SER A 116 20.39 -16.49 -11.65
CA SER A 116 21.85 -16.40 -11.40
C SER A 116 22.43 -17.64 -10.70
N THR A 117 21.62 -18.67 -10.45
CA THR A 117 22.07 -19.97 -9.96
C THR A 117 22.27 -20.90 -11.16
N PRO A 118 23.50 -21.33 -11.50
CA PRO A 118 23.73 -22.22 -12.63
C PRO A 118 23.06 -23.60 -12.41
N PRO A 119 22.63 -24.29 -13.47
CA PRO A 119 21.91 -25.57 -13.36
C PRO A 119 22.80 -26.68 -12.78
N PRO A 120 22.24 -27.65 -12.04
CA PRO A 120 23.02 -28.73 -11.44
C PRO A 120 23.27 -29.82 -12.48
N HIS A 121 24.31 -29.66 -13.30
CA HIS A 121 24.96 -30.79 -13.96
C HIS A 121 26.36 -30.99 -13.36
N ARG A 122 26.45 -32.02 -12.53
CA ARG A 122 27.65 -32.67 -11.94
C ARG A 122 28.68 -33.10 -13.02
N PRO A 123 29.96 -33.40 -12.69
CA PRO A 123 30.41 -34.02 -11.43
C PRO A 123 31.74 -33.53 -10.81
N SER A 124 32.03 -34.09 -9.64
CA SER A 124 33.30 -34.11 -8.88
C SER A 124 33.61 -32.92 -7.96
N THR A 125 33.03 -32.95 -6.77
CA THR A 125 33.79 -33.08 -5.51
C THR A 125 32.80 -33.52 -4.44
N ILE A 126 33.02 -34.72 -3.92
CA ILE A 126 32.20 -35.33 -2.88
C ILE A 126 32.40 -34.50 -1.62
N SER A 127 31.44 -33.62 -1.31
CA SER A 127 31.40 -32.92 -0.04
C SER A 127 31.32 -33.94 1.10
N LEU A 128 32.24 -33.83 2.05
CA LEU A 128 32.34 -34.63 3.28
C LEU A 128 31.00 -34.83 4.02
N LYS A 129 30.02 -33.93 3.82
CA LYS A 129 28.65 -34.05 4.36
C LYS A 129 27.81 -35.17 3.71
N GLN A 130 28.04 -35.52 2.44
CA GLN A 130 27.34 -36.64 1.78
C GLN A 130 27.97 -38.00 2.11
N ALA A 131 29.27 -38.06 2.43
CA ALA A 131 29.93 -39.27 2.90
C ALA A 131 29.44 -39.68 4.31
N LEU A 132 29.21 -38.70 5.20
CA LEU A 132 28.68 -38.95 6.54
C LEU A 132 27.20 -39.37 6.54
N ARG A 133 26.39 -38.89 5.59
CA ARG A 133 24.97 -39.27 5.46
C ARG A 133 24.76 -40.70 4.93
N LYS A 134 25.74 -41.26 4.22
CA LYS A 134 25.68 -42.64 3.71
C LYS A 134 26.16 -43.68 4.73
N ALA A 135 26.83 -43.27 5.81
CA ALA A 135 27.34 -44.16 6.85
C ALA A 135 26.33 -44.44 7.98
N THR A 136 25.32 -43.59 8.16
CA THR A 136 24.27 -43.78 9.16
C THR A 136 22.95 -44.10 8.47
N GLY A 137 22.74 -45.38 8.13
CA GLY A 137 21.55 -45.91 7.46
C GLY A 137 20.26 -45.76 8.26
N ARG A 138 19.75 -44.54 8.39
CA ARG A 138 18.41 -44.23 8.89
C ARG A 138 17.68 -43.40 7.85
N SER A 139 17.00 -44.11 6.95
CA SER A 139 15.97 -43.56 6.09
C SER A 139 14.91 -42.86 6.96
N SER A 140 14.70 -41.57 6.74
CA SER A 140 13.54 -40.84 7.24
C SER A 140 12.93 -40.08 6.07
N GLU A 141 12.15 -40.80 5.26
CA GLU A 141 11.29 -40.25 4.20
C GLU A 141 10.08 -39.47 4.75
N ARG A 142 9.95 -39.29 6.08
CA ARG A 142 8.81 -38.60 6.70
C ARG A 142 8.82 -37.06 6.66
N PHE A 143 9.81 -36.41 6.06
CA PHE A 143 9.89 -34.94 6.04
C PHE A 143 9.87 -34.31 4.64
N ALA A 144 9.67 -35.09 3.58
CA ALA A 144 9.65 -34.56 2.20
C ALA A 144 8.28 -34.01 1.75
N SER A 145 7.27 -34.00 2.62
CA SER A 145 5.92 -33.52 2.35
C SER A 145 5.42 -32.49 3.36
N ALA A 146 6.33 -31.74 3.99
CA ALA A 146 5.93 -30.52 4.68
C ALA A 146 5.64 -29.45 3.60
N PRO A 147 4.44 -28.82 3.58
CA PRO A 147 4.20 -27.69 2.70
C PRO A 147 5.32 -26.66 2.92
N ASP A 148 5.91 -26.17 1.83
CA ASP A 148 7.07 -25.29 1.85
C ASP A 148 6.74 -24.00 2.63
N TRP A 149 6.99 -24.00 3.94
CA TRP A 149 6.87 -22.85 4.83
C TRP A 149 7.69 -21.66 4.32
N ARG A 150 8.68 -21.91 3.45
CA ARG A 150 9.48 -20.91 2.75
C ARG A 150 8.65 -20.14 1.72
N ALA A 151 7.81 -20.79 0.93
CA ALA A 151 6.90 -20.10 0.00
C ALA A 151 5.87 -19.25 0.77
N SER A 152 5.44 -19.72 1.94
CA SER A 152 4.65 -18.94 2.86
C SER A 152 5.38 -17.73 3.44
N HIS A 153 6.67 -17.88 3.76
CA HIS A 153 7.50 -16.77 4.22
C HIS A 153 7.67 -15.69 3.15
N GLU A 154 7.79 -16.08 1.87
CA GLU A 154 7.91 -15.14 0.75
C GLU A 154 6.62 -14.36 0.49
N THR A 155 5.47 -15.04 0.54
CA THR A 155 4.17 -14.38 0.38
C THR A 155 3.85 -13.45 1.55
N VAL A 156 4.21 -13.83 2.78
CA VAL A 156 4.10 -12.93 3.94
C VAL A 156 5.03 -11.72 3.81
N TYR A 157 6.28 -11.91 3.38
CA TYR A 157 7.22 -10.81 3.12
C TYR A 157 6.64 -9.80 2.14
N GLY A 158 6.06 -10.26 1.02
CA GLY A 158 5.48 -9.36 0.02
C GLY A 158 4.34 -8.50 0.58
N ILE A 159 3.59 -9.01 1.55
CA ILE A 159 2.50 -8.26 2.21
C ILE A 159 3.04 -7.29 3.26
N LEU A 160 4.05 -7.70 4.04
CA LEU A 160 4.75 -6.80 4.96
C LEU A 160 5.37 -5.62 4.22
N LEU A 161 6.04 -5.90 3.10
CA LEU A 161 6.62 -4.86 2.24
C LEU A 161 5.54 -3.90 1.75
N ALA A 162 4.37 -4.41 1.36
CA ALA A 162 3.27 -3.57 0.91
C ALA A 162 2.64 -2.72 2.03
N PHE A 163 2.58 -3.23 3.27
CA PHE A 163 2.15 -2.45 4.42
C PHE A 163 3.13 -1.33 4.73
N GLY A 164 4.43 -1.64 4.84
CA GLY A 164 5.47 -0.63 5.06
C GLY A 164 5.48 0.43 3.94
N ALA A 165 5.38 -0.01 2.68
CA ALA A 165 5.29 0.89 1.55
C ALA A 165 4.04 1.78 1.56
N LEU A 166 2.88 1.23 1.95
CA LEU A 166 1.65 2.00 2.10
C LEU A 166 1.80 3.06 3.20
N LEU A 167 2.43 2.73 4.33
CA LEU A 167 2.68 3.70 5.41
C LEU A 167 3.63 4.81 4.97
N ALA A 168 4.70 4.48 4.23
CA ALA A 168 5.59 5.45 3.63
C ALA A 168 4.84 6.39 2.66
N LEU A 169 4.00 5.82 1.78
CA LEU A 169 3.16 6.61 0.86
C LEU A 169 2.17 7.50 1.60
N ILE A 170 1.55 7.02 2.69
CA ILE A 170 0.64 7.85 3.51
C ILE A 170 1.39 9.06 4.07
N GLN A 171 2.61 8.88 4.57
CA GLN A 171 3.43 9.98 5.09
C GLN A 171 3.78 11.00 3.99
N ILE A 172 4.29 10.52 2.85
CA ILE A 172 4.64 11.38 1.70
C ILE A 172 3.41 12.15 1.21
N GLU A 173 2.29 11.46 0.98
CA GLU A 173 1.08 12.09 0.46
C GLU A 173 0.44 13.05 1.45
N THR A 174 0.58 12.82 2.77
CA THR A 174 0.11 13.78 3.78
C THR A 174 0.90 15.08 3.71
N GLU A 175 2.22 15.00 3.52
CA GLU A 175 3.06 16.20 3.35
C GLU A 175 2.74 16.96 2.06
N VAL A 176 2.57 16.22 0.95
CA VAL A 176 2.20 16.80 -0.35
C VAL A 176 0.81 17.45 -0.28
N MET A 177 -0.14 16.80 0.38
CA MET A 177 -1.49 17.32 0.58
C MET A 177 -1.46 18.65 1.34
N GLY A 178 -0.69 18.75 2.44
CA GLY A 178 -0.56 19.99 3.20
C GLY A 178 0.04 21.16 2.42
N LYS A 179 0.74 20.88 1.31
CA LYS A 179 1.28 21.90 0.39
C LYS A 179 0.31 22.28 -0.74
N THR A 180 -0.68 21.43 -1.03
CA THR A 180 -1.56 21.56 -2.21
C THR A 180 -2.99 21.92 -1.85
N ILE A 181 -3.48 21.49 -0.68
CA ILE A 181 -4.81 21.78 -0.17
C ILE A 181 -4.66 22.71 1.03
N SER A 182 -5.20 23.92 0.95
CA SER A 182 -5.02 24.97 1.98
C SER A 182 -6.14 25.01 3.03
N ASP A 183 -7.17 24.19 2.87
CA ASP A 183 -8.35 24.14 3.76
C ASP A 183 -8.35 22.86 4.60
N VAL A 184 -8.32 23.00 5.92
CA VAL A 184 -8.23 21.90 6.90
C VAL A 184 -9.43 20.94 6.81
N SER A 185 -10.63 21.46 6.52
CA SER A 185 -11.83 20.63 6.34
C SER A 185 -11.75 19.82 5.04
N ALA A 186 -11.23 20.43 3.97
CA ALA A 186 -10.97 19.75 2.72
C ALA A 186 -9.87 18.68 2.86
N GLU A 187 -8.78 18.96 3.59
CA GLU A 187 -7.71 17.99 3.88
C GLU A 187 -8.27 16.73 4.54
N ALA A 188 -9.08 16.88 5.60
CA ALA A 188 -9.67 15.74 6.29
C ALA A 188 -10.60 14.90 5.39
N ARG A 189 -11.24 15.51 4.38
CA ARG A 189 -12.03 14.79 3.38
C ARG A 189 -11.12 14.09 2.36
N VAL A 190 -10.08 14.78 1.89
CA VAL A 190 -9.08 14.23 0.96
C VAL A 190 -8.41 13.00 1.58
N GLN A 191 -7.93 13.07 2.81
CA GLN A 191 -7.28 11.92 3.48
C GLN A 191 -8.19 10.69 3.51
N ARG A 192 -9.45 10.87 3.90
CA ARG A 192 -10.43 9.77 3.97
C ARG A 192 -10.71 9.14 2.62
N GLU A 193 -10.84 9.94 1.57
CA GLU A 193 -11.15 9.43 0.22
C GLU A 193 -9.90 8.85 -0.48
N MET A 194 -8.75 9.49 -0.30
CA MET A 194 -7.49 9.16 -0.98
C MET A 194 -6.89 7.85 -0.49
N PHE A 195 -6.87 7.64 0.84
CA PHE A 195 -6.20 6.48 1.43
C PHE A 195 -7.06 5.22 1.47
N ALA A 196 -8.38 5.34 1.29
CA ALA A 196 -9.30 4.21 1.35
C ALA A 196 -8.96 3.09 0.36
N ARG A 197 -8.76 3.41 -0.93
CA ARG A 197 -8.52 2.40 -1.97
C ARG A 197 -7.14 1.73 -1.86
N PRO A 198 -6.02 2.47 -1.65
CA PRO A 198 -4.72 1.86 -1.40
C PRO A 198 -4.72 0.93 -0.19
N LEU A 199 -5.33 1.37 0.92
CA LEU A 199 -5.45 0.56 2.13
C LEU A 199 -6.27 -0.71 1.88
N GLN A 200 -7.43 -0.58 1.24
CA GLN A 200 -8.27 -1.71 0.87
C GLN A 200 -7.50 -2.73 0.02
N SER A 201 -6.71 -2.27 -0.96
CA SER A 201 -5.93 -3.16 -1.83
C SER A 201 -4.92 -4.04 -1.06
N VAL A 202 -4.21 -3.44 -0.09
CA VAL A 202 -3.23 -4.16 0.74
C VAL A 202 -3.94 -5.12 1.69
N VAL A 203 -5.01 -4.66 2.36
CA VAL A 203 -5.80 -5.47 3.31
C VAL A 203 -6.49 -6.65 2.61
N GLU A 204 -7.06 -6.45 1.42
CA GLU A 204 -7.67 -7.54 0.64
C GLU A 204 -6.64 -8.58 0.21
N ARG A 205 -5.40 -8.17 -0.08
CA ARG A 205 -4.32 -9.10 -0.38
C ARG A 205 -3.91 -9.91 0.85
N ALA A 206 -3.78 -9.25 2.01
CA ALA A 206 -3.53 -9.90 3.30
C ALA A 206 -4.64 -10.89 3.68
N THR A 207 -5.90 -10.49 3.47
CA THR A 207 -7.08 -11.32 3.77
C THR A 207 -7.12 -12.56 2.86
N ARG A 208 -6.86 -12.39 1.56
CA ARG A 208 -6.76 -13.51 0.62
C ARG A 208 -5.67 -14.48 1.05
N LEU A 209 -4.50 -13.98 1.44
CA LEU A 209 -3.39 -14.80 1.93
C LEU A 209 -3.82 -15.67 3.14
N LEU A 210 -4.50 -15.07 4.11
CA LEU A 210 -5.00 -15.80 5.29
C LEU A 210 -6.10 -16.82 4.96
N SER A 211 -6.93 -16.53 3.96
CA SER A 211 -8.02 -17.42 3.56
C SER A 211 -7.53 -18.66 2.80
N THR A 212 -6.42 -18.52 2.07
CA THR A 212 -5.89 -19.59 1.19
C THR A 212 -4.79 -20.41 1.84
N LEU A 213 -4.06 -19.85 2.81
CA LEU A 213 -2.98 -20.58 3.45
C LEU A 213 -3.45 -21.40 4.64
N GLU A 214 -3.25 -22.72 4.55
CA GLU A 214 -3.01 -23.59 5.71
C GLU A 214 -1.60 -23.34 6.27
N CYS A 215 -1.30 -22.09 6.60
CA CYS A 215 0.02 -21.71 7.07
C CYS A 215 0.22 -22.15 8.52
N PRO A 216 1.43 -22.62 8.90
CA PRO A 216 1.82 -22.60 10.30
C PRO A 216 1.74 -21.16 10.83
N LEU A 217 1.47 -21.01 12.13
CA LEU A 217 1.28 -19.70 12.77
C LEU A 217 2.54 -18.81 12.69
N VAL A 218 3.73 -19.43 12.71
CA VAL A 218 5.02 -18.77 12.93
C VAL A 218 5.35 -17.73 11.84
N PRO A 219 5.23 -18.01 10.52
CA PRO A 219 5.50 -17.01 9.49
C PRO A 219 4.52 -15.83 9.50
N LEU A 220 3.34 -15.96 10.11
CA LEU A 220 2.34 -14.89 10.19
C LEU A 220 2.60 -13.91 11.35
N LEU A 221 3.43 -14.26 12.32
CA LEU A 221 3.70 -13.43 13.50
C LEU A 221 4.24 -12.03 13.17
N PRO A 222 5.18 -11.86 12.22
CA PRO A 222 5.66 -10.52 11.87
C PRO A 222 4.57 -9.64 11.26
N LEU A 223 3.71 -10.23 10.41
CA LEU A 223 2.55 -9.52 9.83
C LEU A 223 1.57 -9.08 10.92
N LEU A 224 1.31 -9.94 11.90
CA LEU A 224 0.45 -9.60 13.03
C LEU A 224 1.05 -8.48 13.88
N ARG A 225 2.35 -8.57 14.23
CA ARG A 225 3.05 -7.54 14.99
C ARG A 225 2.96 -6.19 14.29
N HIS A 226 3.27 -6.15 12.99
CA HIS A 226 3.29 -4.92 12.21
C HIS A 226 1.88 -4.32 12.07
N THR A 227 0.87 -5.12 11.73
CA THR A 227 -0.52 -4.64 11.64
C THR A 227 -1.09 -4.19 12.98
N TYR A 228 -0.72 -4.85 14.09
CA TYR A 228 -1.12 -4.44 15.43
C TYR A 228 -0.47 -3.12 15.85
N ALA A 229 0.84 -2.94 15.59
CA ALA A 229 1.56 -1.71 15.88
C ALA A 229 0.92 -0.49 15.19
N HIS A 230 0.44 -0.67 13.96
CA HIS A 230 -0.19 0.39 13.15
C HIS A 230 -1.72 0.42 13.21
N TYR A 231 -2.34 -0.38 14.08
CA TYR A 231 -3.80 -0.57 14.11
C TYR A 231 -4.59 0.75 14.24
N ASN A 232 -4.17 1.62 15.16
CA ASN A 232 -4.87 2.88 15.41
C ASN A 232 -4.81 3.81 14.19
N GLN A 233 -3.63 3.90 13.57
CA GLN A 233 -3.43 4.69 12.36
C GLN A 233 -4.29 4.15 11.21
N LEU A 234 -4.20 2.85 10.93
CA LEU A 234 -4.97 2.23 9.84
C LEU A 234 -6.49 2.35 10.07
N THR A 235 -6.95 2.18 11.31
CA THR A 235 -8.37 2.31 11.67
C THR A 235 -8.87 3.75 11.49
N SER A 236 -8.07 4.75 11.86
CA SER A 236 -8.43 6.16 11.68
C SER A 236 -8.61 6.58 10.21
N LEU A 237 -7.88 5.91 9.30
CA LEU A 237 -7.93 6.14 7.86
C LEU A 237 -9.05 5.35 7.16
N SER A 238 -9.65 4.39 7.85
CA SER A 238 -10.62 3.45 7.29
C SER A 238 -11.96 3.56 8.02
N ASN A 239 -12.89 4.32 7.44
CA ASN A 239 -14.31 4.15 7.79
C ASN A 239 -14.94 2.92 7.11
N VAL A 240 -14.29 2.33 6.10
CA VAL A 240 -14.88 1.29 5.22
C VAL A 240 -14.13 -0.07 5.26
N SER A 241 -12.88 -0.13 5.74
CA SER A 241 -12.08 -1.37 5.82
C SER A 241 -12.01 -2.00 7.22
N SER A 242 -12.71 -1.39 8.19
CA SER A 242 -12.74 -1.81 9.59
C SER A 242 -13.19 -3.26 9.73
N ALA A 243 -14.13 -3.73 8.92
CA ALA A 243 -14.59 -5.12 8.92
C ALA A 243 -13.48 -6.11 8.54
N SER A 244 -12.65 -5.83 7.53
CA SER A 244 -11.59 -6.73 7.07
C SER A 244 -10.38 -6.75 8.00
N LEU A 245 -10.03 -5.59 8.57
CA LEU A 245 -9.01 -5.46 9.62
C LEU A 245 -9.46 -6.13 10.92
N LEU A 246 -10.73 -5.98 11.30
CA LEU A 246 -11.36 -6.73 12.39
C LEU A 246 -11.39 -8.23 12.09
N LEU A 247 -11.75 -8.67 10.88
CA LEU A 247 -11.72 -10.07 10.48
C LEU A 247 -10.31 -10.66 10.55
N PHE A 248 -9.28 -9.90 10.17
CA PHE A 248 -7.87 -10.27 10.31
C PHE A 248 -7.50 -10.51 11.79
N ILE A 249 -7.87 -9.58 12.68
CA ILE A 249 -7.61 -9.68 14.13
C ILE A 249 -8.45 -10.81 14.77
N LEU A 250 -9.72 -10.95 14.39
CA LEU A 250 -10.65 -11.95 14.92
C LEU A 250 -10.33 -13.37 14.45
N TYR A 251 -9.92 -13.55 13.19
CA TYR A 251 -9.42 -14.82 12.67
C TYR A 251 -8.22 -15.31 13.48
N PHE A 252 -7.32 -14.40 13.83
CA PHE A 252 -6.17 -14.71 14.68
C PHE A 252 -6.55 -15.05 16.11
N ARG A 253 -7.46 -14.29 16.75
CA ARG A 253 -7.98 -14.60 18.09
C ARG A 253 -8.58 -16.02 18.14
N ARG A 254 -9.30 -16.41 17.10
CA ARG A 254 -9.92 -17.74 16.97
C ARG A 254 -8.90 -18.88 16.76
N LYS A 255 -7.80 -18.65 16.05
CA LYS A 255 -6.74 -19.65 15.79
C LYS A 255 -5.70 -19.76 16.90
N THR A 256 -5.45 -18.69 17.67
CA THR A 256 -4.48 -18.66 18.78
C THR A 256 -5.07 -19.05 20.13
N PHE A 257 -6.37 -18.83 20.35
CA PHE A 257 -7.08 -19.22 21.57
C PHE A 257 -8.35 -20.04 21.24
N PRO A 258 -8.23 -21.31 20.86
CA PRO A 258 -9.41 -22.17 20.68
C PRO A 258 -10.14 -22.50 22.00
N TYR A 259 -9.55 -22.19 23.17
CA TYR A 259 -10.04 -22.63 24.48
C TYR A 259 -10.67 -21.55 25.38
N TYR A 260 -10.89 -20.32 24.90
CA TYR A 260 -11.63 -19.30 25.68
C TYR A 260 -13.05 -19.09 25.15
N SER A 261 -13.79 -20.20 25.02
CA SER A 261 -15.22 -20.19 24.74
C SER A 261 -15.95 -21.23 25.61
N GLU A 262 -15.73 -21.19 26.92
CA GLU A 262 -16.71 -21.67 27.89
C GLU A 262 -16.65 -20.77 29.13
N HIS A 263 -17.59 -19.84 29.22
CA HIS A 263 -18.33 -19.45 30.43
C HIS A 263 -19.55 -18.63 30.00
#